data_AF-A0A0F8NFG2-F1
#
_entry.id   AF-A0A0F8NFG2-F1
#
_cell.length_a   1.000
_cell.length_b   1.000
_cell.length_c   1.000
_cell.angle_alpha   90.00
_cell.angle_beta   90.00
_cell.angle_gamma   90.00
#
_symmetry.space_group_name_H-M   'P 1'
#
loop_
_entity.id
_entity.type
_entity.pdbx_description
1 polymer ?
#
loop_
_entity_poly.entity_id
_entity_poly.type
_entity_poly.pdbx_seq_one_letter_code
_entity_poly.pdbx_strand_id
1 'polypeptide(L)'
;MGEKSWICRWGNIKKLRVYIIILFFLTLTETASISIASGMTVYVAGDGSGDFNCDGKADDVQINQALKFLAENPDYTTVYLKGPFTYTIDNTIYIQSSNTVLEGDSDAVVKLVDHAGWTNSPMIPLIGSKGPVNNLTVRGFEIDGNHNGNTETPKGKGYYNCIYFGQVKNITVCNMYMHDGHGDGLRIHYGENIQFYNNTISLLGHDGLYAIESQNVEAWNNTITCRTNSGLRVWNSNHVKFHDNFIDSSYDKDAGGPGIQIQKSSAVMDDIEVYNNTIHNTFGPGLWLIGYGSSYSREEAQNVHIHHNIFYSTGTNPSIDWVGGIVTSGFYDTLIENNVFDGVYHAAVIHMYPEGKSTDLSPAGTGYTTIIRNNIIVNTLKRKKDPRGTGYCVINYLPGTHTFVLQNNCLFNNEAGDYINTESKSDIYANPLFADPKNHDYHLRSTGGRWNGKSWIKDRISSPCIDAGYSSSDYSNEPEDNGKRINIGRYGNTEEASKSGIMPGYVAWWHQVVPSRALMRIFFFNIF
;
A
#
# COMPACT_ATOMS: atom_id res chain seq x y z
N MET A 1 6.57 -71.63 -12.65
CA MET A 1 6.02 -70.44 -13.33
C MET A 1 5.13 -69.72 -12.33
N GLY A 2 5.40 -68.53 -11.83
CA GLY A 2 6.48 -67.57 -12.03
C GLY A 2 6.14 -66.40 -11.11
N GLU A 3 7.08 -66.06 -10.24
CA GLU A 3 7.07 -64.85 -9.43
C GLU A 3 6.89 -63.61 -10.33
N LYS A 4 6.01 -62.68 -9.95
CA LYS A 4 6.32 -61.25 -10.02
C LYS A 4 5.43 -60.46 -9.09
N SER A 5 5.99 -60.37 -7.90
CA SER A 5 5.61 -59.59 -6.76
C SER A 5 6.07 -58.12 -6.97
N TRP A 6 5.22 -57.16 -6.59
CA TRP A 6 5.60 -55.99 -5.79
C TRP A 6 6.41 -54.81 -6.39
N ILE A 7 6.55 -54.67 -7.71
CA ILE A 7 7.39 -53.56 -8.26
C ILE A 7 6.65 -52.21 -8.39
N CYS A 8 5.31 -52.14 -8.41
CA CYS A 8 4.62 -50.86 -8.67
C CYS A 8 4.32 -50.01 -7.41
N ARG A 9 4.54 -50.53 -6.19
CA ARG A 9 4.22 -49.81 -4.93
C ARG A 9 5.45 -49.16 -4.25
N TRP A 10 6.67 -49.47 -4.70
CA TRP A 10 7.91 -48.90 -4.15
C TRP A 10 8.40 -47.62 -4.85
N GLY A 11 7.95 -47.36 -6.09
CA GLY A 11 8.28 -46.11 -6.80
C GLY A 11 7.59 -44.88 -6.21
N ASN A 12 6.32 -45.02 -5.81
CA ASN A 12 5.54 -43.90 -5.27
C ASN A 12 5.87 -43.58 -3.80
N ILE A 13 6.31 -44.56 -3.00
CA ILE A 13 6.74 -44.30 -1.61
C ILE A 13 8.10 -43.59 -1.56
N LYS A 14 9.01 -43.87 -2.51
CA LYS A 14 10.28 -43.13 -2.63
C LYS A 14 10.07 -41.70 -3.13
N LYS A 15 9.17 -41.46 -4.09
CA LYS A 15 8.82 -40.10 -4.54
C LYS A 15 8.11 -39.30 -3.45
N LEU A 16 7.19 -39.91 -2.68
CA LEU A 16 6.51 -39.24 -1.58
C LEU A 16 7.45 -38.91 -0.41
N ARG A 17 8.42 -39.79 -0.10
CA ARG A 17 9.46 -39.51 0.91
C ARG A 17 10.45 -38.43 0.46
N VAL A 18 10.79 -38.36 -0.83
CA VAL A 18 11.63 -37.26 -1.37
C VAL A 18 10.87 -35.93 -1.35
N TYR A 19 9.57 -35.91 -1.67
CA TYR A 19 8.75 -34.70 -1.54
C TYR A 19 8.53 -34.25 -0.09
N ILE A 20 8.37 -35.19 0.85
CA ILE A 20 8.26 -34.88 2.28
C ILE A 20 9.60 -34.39 2.85
N ILE A 21 10.74 -34.95 2.43
CA ILE A 21 12.07 -34.46 2.85
C ILE A 21 12.37 -33.10 2.22
N ILE A 22 11.98 -32.85 0.96
CA ILE A 22 12.12 -31.54 0.32
C ILE A 22 11.17 -30.50 0.93
N LEU A 23 9.94 -30.87 1.32
CA LEU A 23 9.06 -29.99 2.10
C LEU A 23 9.58 -29.76 3.53
N PHE A 24 10.23 -30.75 4.16
CA PHE A 24 10.88 -30.56 5.47
C PHE A 24 12.13 -29.68 5.37
N PHE A 25 12.85 -29.72 4.24
CA PHE A 25 13.97 -28.80 3.97
C PHE A 25 13.51 -27.41 3.49
N LEU A 26 12.34 -27.27 2.87
CA LEU A 26 11.73 -25.99 2.48
C LEU A 26 10.92 -25.32 3.61
N THR A 27 10.58 -26.05 4.66
CA THR A 27 10.00 -25.50 5.90
C THR A 27 11.05 -25.27 6.98
N LEU A 28 12.32 -25.64 6.71
CA LEU A 28 13.50 -25.31 7.53
C LEU A 28 14.38 -24.22 6.89
N THR A 29 13.98 -23.64 5.76
CA THR A 29 14.30 -22.24 5.49
C THR A 29 13.30 -21.38 6.26
N GLU A 30 13.26 -21.58 7.59
CA GLU A 30 13.13 -20.44 8.47
C GLU A 30 14.08 -19.39 7.90
N THR A 31 13.59 -18.17 7.73
CA THR A 31 14.44 -17.00 7.74
C THR A 31 15.53 -17.32 8.76
N ALA A 32 16.77 -17.47 8.29
CA ALA A 32 17.88 -17.27 9.16
C ALA A 32 17.71 -15.82 9.58
N SER A 33 16.91 -15.60 10.63
CA SER A 33 17.04 -14.52 11.56
C SER A 33 18.50 -14.67 11.93
N ILE A 34 19.35 -13.95 11.22
CA ILE A 34 20.70 -13.66 11.65
C ILE A 34 20.40 -13.03 13.00
N SER A 35 20.49 -13.83 14.07
CA SER A 35 20.53 -13.30 15.41
C SER A 35 21.83 -12.50 15.40
N ILE A 36 21.71 -11.23 15.03
CA ILE A 36 22.76 -10.26 15.27
C ILE A 36 22.99 -10.44 16.76
N ALA A 37 24.21 -10.84 17.13
CA ALA A 37 24.59 -10.88 18.54
C ALA A 37 24.07 -9.58 19.16
N SER A 38 23.32 -9.67 20.25
CA SER A 38 22.73 -8.50 20.90
C SER A 38 23.87 -7.60 21.36
N GLY A 39 24.28 -6.67 20.50
CA GLY A 39 25.31 -5.70 20.81
C GLY A 39 24.85 -4.86 21.99
N MET A 40 25.82 -4.34 22.72
CA MET A 40 25.58 -3.49 23.87
C MET A 40 24.94 -2.16 23.45
N THR A 41 24.23 -1.56 24.39
CA THR A 41 23.50 -0.31 24.21
C THR A 41 24.25 0.83 24.88
N VAL A 42 24.34 1.96 24.18
CA VAL A 42 24.75 3.27 24.71
C VAL A 42 23.50 4.08 24.99
N TYR A 43 23.36 4.62 26.19
CA TYR A 43 22.21 5.43 26.58
C TYR A 43 22.52 6.92 26.48
N VAL A 44 21.61 7.68 25.87
CA VAL A 44 21.63 9.14 25.85
C VAL A 44 20.42 9.65 26.61
N ALA A 45 20.60 10.53 27.60
CA ALA A 45 19.51 10.94 28.50
C ALA A 45 19.59 12.41 28.90
N GLY A 46 18.44 13.03 29.18
CA GLY A 46 18.37 14.40 29.68
C GLY A 46 18.32 14.53 31.22
N ASP A 47 18.12 13.42 31.93
CA ASP A 47 17.95 13.36 33.38
C ASP A 47 19.26 13.04 34.15
N GLY A 48 20.38 12.91 33.44
CA GLY A 48 21.67 12.53 34.01
C GLY A 48 21.91 11.02 34.13
N SER A 49 20.97 10.18 33.69
CA SER A 49 21.08 8.71 33.79
C SER A 49 21.75 8.02 32.59
N GLY A 50 22.13 8.78 31.56
CA GLY A 50 22.75 8.26 30.33
C GLY A 50 24.27 8.13 30.44
N ASP A 51 24.85 7.37 29.52
CA ASP A 51 26.30 7.36 29.27
C ASP A 51 26.74 8.71 28.67
N PHE A 52 25.85 9.31 27.87
CA PHE A 52 25.96 10.67 27.34
C PHE A 52 24.74 11.48 27.79
N ASN A 53 24.96 12.66 28.37
CA ASN A 53 23.89 13.43 29.00
C ASN A 53 23.64 14.77 28.30
N CYS A 54 22.39 14.98 27.91
CA CYS A 54 21.85 16.11 27.18
C CYS A 54 21.21 17.13 28.14
N ASP A 55 21.08 18.38 27.71
CA ASP A 55 20.48 19.46 28.51
C ASP A 55 19.34 20.20 27.80
N GLY A 56 18.95 19.75 26.61
CA GLY A 56 17.88 20.33 25.82
C GLY A 56 18.38 21.41 24.87
N LYS A 57 19.69 21.50 24.62
CA LYS A 57 20.33 22.50 23.75
C LYS A 57 21.49 21.89 22.97
N ALA A 58 21.43 21.98 21.64
CA ALA A 58 22.47 21.43 20.75
C ALA A 58 22.79 19.96 21.09
N ASP A 59 21.75 19.18 21.38
CA ASP A 59 21.87 17.80 21.86
C ASP A 59 22.38 16.84 20.78
N ASP A 60 22.43 17.29 19.52
CA ASP A 60 23.13 16.59 18.44
C ASP A 60 24.60 16.34 18.77
N VAL A 61 25.23 17.17 19.61
CA VAL A 61 26.62 16.97 20.04
C VAL A 61 26.77 15.66 20.81
N GLN A 62 25.97 15.43 21.85
CA GLN A 62 26.05 14.24 22.69
C GLN A 62 25.54 13.00 21.96
N ILE A 63 24.49 13.13 21.14
CA ILE A 63 24.00 12.02 20.31
C ILE A 63 25.09 11.60 19.29
N ASN A 64 25.76 12.56 18.64
CA ASN A 64 26.86 12.27 17.73
C ASN A 64 28.09 11.67 18.45
N GLN A 65 28.35 12.04 19.71
CA GLN A 65 29.38 11.40 20.53
C GLN A 65 29.04 9.93 20.83
N ALA A 66 27.78 9.63 21.16
CA ALA A 66 27.30 8.26 21.36
C ALA A 66 27.42 7.40 20.08
N LEU A 67 27.01 7.95 18.93
CA LEU A 67 27.13 7.27 17.63
C LEU A 67 28.59 7.07 17.20
N LYS A 68 29.47 8.02 17.53
CA LYS A 68 30.91 7.87 17.32
C LYS A 68 31.49 6.76 18.20
N PHE A 69 31.11 6.72 19.48
CA PHE A 69 31.54 5.66 20.39
C PHE A 69 31.14 4.29 19.86
N LEU A 70 29.89 4.12 19.40
CA LEU A 70 29.42 2.88 18.78
C LEU A 70 30.30 2.50 17.58
N ALA A 71 30.61 3.44 16.68
CA ALA A 71 31.45 3.18 15.52
C ALA A 71 32.89 2.77 15.86
N GLU A 72 33.41 3.21 17.00
CA GLU A 72 34.76 2.87 17.51
C GLU A 72 34.77 1.59 18.37
N ASN A 73 33.61 1.09 18.80
CA ASN A 73 33.47 -0.03 19.73
C ASN A 73 32.49 -1.09 19.18
N PRO A 74 32.98 -2.12 18.45
CA PRO A 74 32.14 -3.05 17.68
C PRO A 74 31.22 -3.95 18.54
N ASP A 75 31.45 -4.03 19.85
CA ASP A 75 30.57 -4.74 20.78
C ASP A 75 29.25 -3.98 21.02
N TYR A 76 29.19 -2.69 20.70
CA TYR A 76 28.00 -1.85 20.81
C TYR A 76 27.34 -1.71 19.43
N THR A 77 26.02 -1.82 19.40
CA THR A 77 25.24 -1.70 18.16
C THR A 77 24.06 -0.76 18.29
N THR A 78 23.72 -0.32 19.51
CA THR A 78 22.53 0.51 19.75
C THR A 78 22.88 1.81 20.45
N VAL A 79 22.37 2.93 19.94
CA VAL A 79 22.22 4.19 20.69
C VAL A 79 20.74 4.32 21.06
N TYR A 80 20.47 4.48 22.35
CA TYR A 80 19.12 4.55 22.92
C TYR A 80 18.84 5.94 23.50
N LEU A 81 17.82 6.64 22.99
CA LEU A 81 17.35 7.94 23.46
C LEU A 81 16.29 7.76 24.56
N LYS A 82 16.61 8.13 25.79
CA LYS A 82 15.71 7.98 26.95
C LYS A 82 14.70 9.13 27.04
N GLY A 83 13.43 8.79 27.08
CA GLY A 83 12.34 9.72 27.37
C GLY A 83 11.85 9.64 28.82
N PRO A 84 10.94 10.54 29.25
CA PRO A 84 10.46 11.70 28.50
C PRO A 84 11.52 12.80 28.43
N PHE A 85 11.93 13.21 27.22
CA PHE A 85 12.89 14.29 27.03
C PHE A 85 12.84 14.84 25.60
N THR A 86 13.04 16.16 25.44
CA THR A 86 13.19 16.80 24.14
C THR A 86 14.66 17.11 23.87
N TYR A 87 15.24 16.37 22.94
CA TYR A 87 16.57 16.58 22.38
C TYR A 87 16.50 17.66 21.32
N THR A 88 16.90 18.87 21.66
CA THR A 88 16.85 20.01 20.75
C THR A 88 18.16 20.08 19.95
N ILE A 89 18.07 19.93 18.63
CA ILE A 89 19.23 19.80 17.75
C ILE A 89 19.42 21.03 16.86
N ASP A 90 20.68 21.46 16.71
CA ASP A 90 21.09 22.54 15.81
C ASP A 90 22.00 22.06 14.67
N ASN A 91 22.25 20.74 14.60
CA ASN A 91 22.99 20.09 13.53
C ASN A 91 22.46 18.66 13.26
N THR A 92 22.92 18.05 12.17
CA THR A 92 22.57 16.68 11.79
C THR A 92 23.13 15.67 12.80
N ILE A 93 22.29 14.71 13.19
CA ILE A 93 22.67 13.45 13.83
C ILE A 93 23.21 12.51 12.74
N TYR A 94 24.50 12.21 12.77
CA TYR A 94 25.17 11.39 11.78
C TYR A 94 25.36 9.95 12.27
N ILE A 95 24.72 9.01 11.59
CA ILE A 95 25.09 7.59 11.64
C ILE A 95 26.51 7.44 11.07
N GLN A 96 27.41 6.85 11.86
CA GLN A 96 28.86 6.80 11.57
C GLN A 96 29.34 5.40 11.18
N SER A 97 28.54 4.36 11.40
CA SER A 97 28.87 2.97 11.09
C SER A 97 27.65 2.17 10.65
N SER A 98 27.90 1.05 9.95
CA SER A 98 26.90 0.02 9.65
C SER A 98 26.57 -0.82 10.90
N ASN A 99 25.51 -1.62 10.85
CA ASN A 99 25.02 -2.43 11.98
C ASN A 99 24.61 -1.56 13.19
N THR A 100 23.96 -0.44 12.89
CA THR A 100 23.56 0.56 13.90
C THR A 100 22.06 0.50 14.13
N VAL A 101 21.66 0.55 15.39
CA VAL A 101 20.28 0.78 15.83
C VAL A 101 20.24 2.13 16.54
N LEU A 102 19.44 3.07 16.02
CA LEU A 102 19.07 4.29 16.72
C LEU A 102 17.63 4.11 17.22
N GLU A 103 17.50 3.94 18.53
CA GLU A 103 16.23 3.62 19.18
C GLU A 103 15.94 4.65 20.28
N GLY A 104 14.70 4.78 20.70
CA GLY A 104 14.35 5.57 21.87
C GLY A 104 12.98 5.21 22.44
N ASP A 105 12.67 5.79 23.60
CA ASP A 105 11.33 5.76 24.17
C ASP A 105 10.34 6.55 23.31
N SER A 106 9.06 6.19 23.36
CA SER A 106 8.01 6.87 22.59
C SER A 106 7.77 8.33 22.99
N ASP A 107 8.26 8.74 24.16
CA ASP A 107 8.22 10.11 24.66
C ASP A 107 9.59 10.82 24.60
N ALA A 108 10.58 10.22 23.93
CA ALA A 108 11.78 10.92 23.46
C ALA A 108 11.46 11.69 22.17
N VAL A 109 11.80 12.98 22.14
CA VAL A 109 11.53 13.86 20.99
C VAL A 109 12.83 14.45 20.46
N VAL A 110 13.18 14.18 19.21
CA VAL A 110 14.23 14.90 18.49
C VAL A 110 13.60 16.09 17.79
N LYS A 111 13.96 17.31 18.19
CA LYS A 111 13.33 18.54 17.72
C LYS A 111 14.33 19.48 17.06
N LEU A 112 14.02 19.96 15.86
CA LEU A 112 14.79 21.01 15.20
C LEU A 112 14.61 22.35 15.94
N VAL A 113 15.71 23.08 16.18
CA VAL A 113 15.67 24.46 16.73
C VAL A 113 14.86 25.43 15.87
N ASP A 114 14.39 26.52 16.48
CA ASP A 114 13.84 27.67 15.74
C ASP A 114 14.95 28.35 14.94
N HIS A 115 14.60 28.88 13.77
CA HIS A 115 15.54 29.59 12.90
C HIS A 115 16.85 28.82 12.68
N ALA A 116 16.76 27.50 12.44
CA ALA A 116 17.89 26.59 12.35
C ALA A 116 18.96 27.09 11.38
N GLY A 117 18.55 27.77 10.31
CA GLY A 117 19.46 28.56 9.49
C GLY A 117 20.55 27.74 8.81
N TRP A 118 20.42 26.40 8.75
CA TRP A 118 21.35 25.50 8.05
C TRP A 118 21.49 25.99 6.60
N THR A 119 22.60 26.68 6.34
CA THR A 119 22.69 27.63 5.23
C THR A 119 22.56 26.95 3.86
N ASN A 120 21.59 27.41 3.06
CA ASN A 120 21.51 27.42 1.58
C ASN A 120 21.66 26.12 0.77
N SER A 121 21.94 24.96 1.35
CA SER A 121 22.00 23.70 0.59
C SER A 121 20.84 22.77 0.96
N PRO A 122 19.99 22.38 0.00
CA PRO A 122 19.04 21.29 0.21
C PRO A 122 19.79 19.98 0.53
N MET A 123 19.07 18.99 1.07
CA MET A 123 19.56 17.66 1.45
C MET A 123 20.43 17.60 2.72
N ILE A 124 20.27 18.54 3.65
CA ILE A 124 20.81 18.43 5.01
C ILE A 124 19.67 17.95 5.93
N PRO A 125 19.69 16.69 6.43
CA PRO A 125 18.63 16.12 7.24
C PRO A 125 18.85 16.27 8.74
N LEU A 126 17.81 16.02 9.54
CA LEU A 126 17.95 15.87 11.00
C LEU A 126 18.77 14.61 11.32
N ILE A 127 18.47 13.49 10.66
CA ILE A 127 19.22 12.23 10.77
C ILE A 127 19.75 11.84 9.39
N GLY A 128 21.05 11.57 9.29
CA GLY A 128 21.68 11.11 8.06
C GLY A 128 22.95 10.32 8.30
N SER A 129 23.75 10.11 7.25
CA SER A 129 25.04 9.42 7.35
C SER A 129 26.15 10.16 6.63
N LYS A 130 27.40 9.92 7.07
CA LYS A 130 28.60 10.34 6.35
C LYS A 130 29.05 9.24 5.39
N GLY A 131 28.32 9.10 4.29
CA GLY A 131 28.57 8.09 3.25
C GLY A 131 27.68 6.84 3.36
N PRO A 132 27.99 5.79 2.59
CA PRO A 132 27.15 4.60 2.51
C PRO A 132 27.12 3.82 3.83
N VAL A 133 25.94 3.33 4.21
CA VAL A 133 25.74 2.52 5.43
C VAL A 133 24.87 1.30 5.13
N ASN A 134 25.05 0.25 5.93
CA ASN A 134 24.29 -1.00 5.81
C ASN A 134 23.73 -1.44 7.16
N ASN A 135 22.65 -2.21 7.16
CA ASN A 135 22.04 -2.80 8.36
C ASN A 135 21.74 -1.73 9.41
N LEU A 136 20.78 -0.87 9.08
CA LEU A 136 20.38 0.27 9.91
C LEU A 136 18.94 0.09 10.41
N THR A 137 18.71 0.35 11.69
CA THR A 137 17.35 0.47 12.24
C THR A 137 17.20 1.84 12.91
N VAL A 138 16.13 2.57 12.58
CA VAL A 138 15.72 3.79 13.29
C VAL A 138 14.30 3.57 13.80
N ARG A 139 14.07 3.61 15.12
CA ARG A 139 12.75 3.26 15.68
C ARG A 139 12.41 3.89 17.02
N GLY A 140 11.11 4.01 17.28
CA GLY A 140 10.57 4.12 18.64
C GLY A 140 10.38 5.52 19.20
N PHE A 141 10.95 6.56 18.59
CA PHE A 141 10.91 7.94 19.10
C PHE A 141 10.23 8.93 18.14
N GLU A 142 10.00 10.15 18.61
CA GLU A 142 9.39 11.25 17.85
C GLU A 142 10.44 12.14 17.17
N ILE A 143 10.15 12.61 15.96
CA ILE A 143 10.88 13.68 15.27
C ILE A 143 9.93 14.84 14.99
N ASP A 144 10.13 15.95 15.69
CA ASP A 144 9.47 17.24 15.46
C ASP A 144 10.33 18.08 14.51
N GLY A 145 9.89 18.17 13.25
CA GLY A 145 10.58 18.95 12.22
C GLY A 145 10.44 20.47 12.38
N ASN A 146 9.65 20.95 13.35
CA ASN A 146 9.50 22.34 13.76
C ASN A 146 9.29 23.34 12.62
N HIS A 147 8.35 23.04 11.71
CA HIS A 147 8.04 23.88 10.55
C HIS A 147 7.70 25.32 10.95
N ASN A 148 6.90 25.50 12.01
CA ASN A 148 6.42 26.82 12.45
C ASN A 148 7.52 27.69 13.07
N GLY A 149 8.57 27.08 13.64
CA GLY A 149 9.78 27.78 14.07
C GLY A 149 10.73 28.14 12.93
N ASN A 150 10.47 27.64 11.71
CA ASN A 150 11.36 27.73 10.55
C ASN A 150 10.63 28.18 9.27
N THR A 151 9.60 29.01 9.37
CA THR A 151 8.73 29.41 8.24
C THR A 151 9.43 30.17 7.10
N GLU A 152 10.63 30.67 7.33
CA GLU A 152 11.52 31.26 6.31
C GLU A 152 12.05 30.22 5.30
N THR A 153 11.94 28.93 5.62
CA THR A 153 12.40 27.83 4.77
C THR A 153 11.27 27.30 3.89
N PRO A 154 11.53 27.01 2.60
CA PRO A 154 10.50 26.46 1.73
C PRO A 154 10.25 24.96 1.96
N LYS A 155 8.96 24.60 2.03
CA LYS A 155 8.49 23.21 1.99
C LYS A 155 8.87 22.52 0.67
N GLY A 156 9.16 21.21 0.73
CA GLY A 156 9.27 20.38 -0.48
C GLY A 156 10.53 20.60 -1.32
N LYS A 157 11.51 21.35 -0.80
CA LYS A 157 12.80 21.61 -1.47
C LYS A 157 13.95 20.79 -0.89
N GLY A 158 13.67 19.86 0.01
CA GLY A 158 14.66 18.97 0.59
C GLY A 158 15.41 19.55 1.79
N TYR A 159 14.94 20.66 2.35
CA TYR A 159 15.42 21.17 3.63
C TYR A 159 14.81 20.35 4.76
N TYR A 160 15.61 20.06 5.79
CA TYR A 160 15.16 19.46 7.04
C TYR A 160 14.31 18.20 6.82
N ASN A 161 14.75 17.31 5.92
CA ASN A 161 14.23 15.95 5.88
C ASN A 161 14.44 15.33 7.27
N CYS A 162 13.45 14.66 7.83
CA CYS A 162 13.61 13.98 9.12
C CYS A 162 14.75 12.96 9.03
N ILE A 163 14.73 12.14 7.97
CA ILE A 163 15.76 11.13 7.71
C ILE A 163 16.16 11.16 6.23
N TYR A 164 17.47 11.18 5.95
CA TYR A 164 18.00 11.09 4.59
C TYR A 164 19.24 10.20 4.47
N PHE A 165 19.24 9.32 3.47
CA PHE A 165 20.40 8.53 3.08
C PHE A 165 20.64 8.58 1.57
N GLY A 166 21.88 8.87 1.17
CA GLY A 166 22.26 8.89 -0.24
C GLY A 166 22.54 7.50 -0.82
N GLN A 167 22.97 6.55 0.00
CA GLN A 167 23.18 5.13 -0.34
C GLN A 167 23.00 4.31 0.95
N VAL A 168 22.06 3.38 0.98
CA VAL A 168 21.82 2.52 2.15
C VAL A 168 21.32 1.14 1.75
N LYS A 169 21.79 0.10 2.45
CA LYS A 169 21.29 -1.27 2.27
C LYS A 169 20.75 -1.83 3.59
N ASN A 170 19.63 -2.55 3.53
CA ASN A 170 18.97 -3.14 4.69
C ASN A 170 18.66 -2.07 5.75
N ILE A 171 17.68 -1.22 5.46
CA ILE A 171 17.22 -0.19 6.39
C ILE A 171 15.80 -0.46 6.84
N THR A 172 15.59 -0.37 8.14
CA THR A 172 14.27 -0.40 8.78
C THR A 172 14.02 0.93 9.47
N VAL A 173 12.91 1.58 9.12
CA VAL A 173 12.39 2.76 9.85
C VAL A 173 10.98 2.43 10.32
N CYS A 174 10.81 2.24 11.62
CA CYS A 174 9.54 1.77 12.16
C CYS A 174 9.16 2.32 13.52
N ASN A 175 7.87 2.31 13.84
CA ASN A 175 7.32 2.82 15.10
C ASN A 175 7.78 4.26 15.39
N MET A 176 7.93 5.08 14.35
CA MET A 176 8.30 6.49 14.46
C MET A 176 7.06 7.37 14.45
N TYR A 177 7.12 8.50 15.17
CA TYR A 177 6.22 9.62 14.94
C TYR A 177 7.01 10.77 14.30
N MET A 178 6.73 11.12 13.04
CA MET A 178 7.43 12.19 12.33
C MET A 178 6.43 13.24 11.89
N HIS A 179 6.61 14.48 12.34
CA HIS A 179 5.62 15.52 12.05
C HIS A 179 6.20 16.91 11.87
N ASP A 180 5.36 17.77 11.29
CA ASP A 180 5.62 19.21 11.16
C ASP A 180 6.97 19.56 10.54
N GLY A 181 7.46 18.76 9.59
CA GLY A 181 8.71 19.04 8.87
C GLY A 181 8.52 19.90 7.61
N HIS A 182 9.63 20.43 7.09
CA HIS A 182 9.70 21.08 5.77
C HIS A 182 9.99 20.11 4.62
N GLY A 183 10.62 18.97 4.94
CA GLY A 183 11.08 17.98 3.97
C GLY A 183 10.30 16.68 4.03
N ASP A 184 11.01 15.62 3.63
CA ASP A 184 10.56 14.23 3.62
C ASP A 184 10.68 13.58 5.02
N GLY A 185 9.87 12.56 5.30
CA GLY A 185 10.01 11.74 6.51
C GLY A 185 11.23 10.83 6.39
N LEU A 186 11.21 9.93 5.42
CA LEU A 186 12.36 9.16 4.98
C LEU A 186 12.60 9.39 3.49
N ARG A 187 13.77 9.95 3.15
CA ARG A 187 14.22 10.06 1.76
C ARG A 187 15.46 9.23 1.53
N ILE A 188 15.43 8.38 0.51
CA ILE A 188 16.56 7.52 0.15
C ILE A 188 16.85 7.65 -1.34
N HIS A 189 18.12 7.84 -1.69
CA HIS A 189 18.64 7.54 -3.03
C HIS A 189 19.41 6.22 -2.99
N TYR A 190 19.39 5.48 -4.11
CA TYR A 190 20.22 4.29 -4.30
C TYR A 190 20.12 3.27 -3.14
N GLY A 191 18.91 3.04 -2.66
CA GLY A 191 18.64 2.15 -1.55
C GLY A 191 18.35 0.71 -2.00
N GLU A 192 18.62 -0.25 -1.12
CA GLU A 192 18.28 -1.66 -1.32
C GLU A 192 17.70 -2.24 -0.03
N ASN A 193 16.57 -2.94 -0.12
CA ASN A 193 15.87 -3.53 1.03
C ASN A 193 15.48 -2.48 2.09
N ILE A 194 14.51 -1.65 1.71
CA ILE A 194 13.96 -0.55 2.51
C ILE A 194 12.64 -1.01 3.11
N GLN A 195 12.54 -0.97 4.44
CA GLN A 195 11.32 -1.28 5.19
C GLN A 195 10.87 -0.04 5.97
N PHE A 196 9.63 0.40 5.72
CA PHE A 196 9.05 1.60 6.33
C PHE A 196 7.66 1.28 6.90
N TYR A 197 7.56 1.03 8.21
CA TYR A 197 6.30 0.48 8.75
C TYR A 197 5.92 0.90 10.17
N ASN A 198 4.64 0.79 10.50
CA ASN A 198 4.09 1.20 11.80
C ASN A 198 4.41 2.66 12.17
N ASN A 199 4.62 3.53 11.18
CA ASN A 199 4.93 4.93 11.43
C ASN A 199 3.65 5.78 11.44
N THR A 200 3.65 6.81 12.28
CA THR A 200 2.69 7.90 12.20
C THR A 200 3.39 9.10 11.58
N ILE A 201 2.91 9.55 10.43
CA ILE A 201 3.48 10.68 9.70
C ILE A 201 2.43 11.78 9.61
N SER A 202 2.74 12.97 10.08
CA SER A 202 1.76 14.05 10.10
C SER A 202 2.34 15.34 9.57
N LEU A 203 1.73 15.86 8.50
CA LEU A 203 1.97 17.19 8.01
C LEU A 203 3.44 17.48 7.63
N LEU A 204 4.11 16.55 6.96
CA LEU A 204 5.46 16.82 6.44
C LEU A 204 5.40 17.70 5.18
N GLY A 205 6.42 18.52 4.97
CA GLY A 205 6.51 19.47 3.86
C GLY A 205 6.78 18.82 2.50
N HIS A 206 6.98 17.50 2.42
CA HIS A 206 7.03 16.74 1.17
C HIS A 206 6.40 15.35 1.29
N ASP A 207 7.17 14.26 1.13
CA ASP A 207 6.66 12.89 1.14
C ASP A 207 6.92 12.21 2.49
N GLY A 208 6.06 11.29 2.93
CA GLY A 208 6.33 10.46 4.12
C GLY A 208 7.50 9.50 3.88
N LEU A 209 7.45 8.76 2.77
CA LEU A 209 8.56 7.99 2.21
C LEU A 209 8.82 8.44 0.78
N TYR A 210 10.08 8.73 0.44
CA TYR A 210 10.53 8.97 -0.92
C TYR A 210 11.77 8.12 -1.26
N ALA A 211 11.55 7.02 -1.97
CA ALA A 211 12.63 6.17 -2.49
C ALA A 211 12.92 6.50 -3.97
N ILE A 212 14.19 6.77 -4.26
CA ILE A 212 14.68 7.20 -5.57
C ILE A 212 15.74 6.21 -6.03
N GLU A 213 15.60 5.69 -7.26
CA GLU A 213 16.58 4.76 -7.87
C GLU A 213 16.93 3.58 -6.93
N SER A 214 15.91 3.02 -6.28
CA SER A 214 16.04 2.03 -5.21
C SER A 214 15.40 0.67 -5.58
N GLN A 215 15.74 -0.38 -4.84
CA GLN A 215 15.25 -1.75 -5.06
C GLN A 215 14.72 -2.36 -3.76
N ASN A 216 13.69 -3.19 -3.85
CA ASN A 216 13.06 -3.87 -2.70
C ASN A 216 12.56 -2.85 -1.67
N VAL A 217 11.49 -2.14 -2.01
CA VAL A 217 10.91 -1.07 -1.19
C VAL A 217 9.56 -1.53 -0.66
N GLU A 218 9.43 -1.65 0.66
CA GLU A 218 8.18 -2.06 1.30
C GLU A 218 7.75 -1.04 2.35
N ALA A 219 6.51 -0.58 2.26
CA ALA A 219 5.93 0.32 3.24
C ALA A 219 4.54 -0.14 3.66
N TRP A 220 4.36 -0.38 4.96
CA TRP A 220 3.11 -0.94 5.45
C TRP A 220 2.68 -0.49 6.84
N ASN A 221 1.36 -0.59 7.08
CA ASN A 221 0.76 -0.23 8.37
C ASN A 221 1.16 1.17 8.86
N ASN A 222 1.37 2.11 7.94
CA ASN A 222 1.63 3.51 8.29
C ASN A 222 0.32 4.29 8.31
N THR A 223 0.23 5.25 9.23
CA THR A 223 -0.83 6.27 9.24
C THR A 223 -0.22 7.59 8.79
N ILE A 224 -0.68 8.14 7.66
CA ILE A 224 -0.04 9.29 7.01
C ILE A 224 -1.06 10.38 6.68
N THR A 225 -0.85 11.57 7.21
CA THR A 225 -1.58 12.79 6.80
C THR A 225 -0.68 13.70 5.98
N CYS A 226 -0.93 13.74 4.67
CA CYS A 226 -0.15 14.57 3.74
C CYS A 226 -0.41 16.07 4.00
N ARG A 227 0.65 16.89 3.90
CA ARG A 227 0.51 18.36 3.81
C ARG A 227 0.58 18.84 2.38
N THR A 228 1.65 18.51 1.66
CA THR A 228 2.02 19.22 0.41
C THR A 228 2.27 18.36 -0.81
N ASN A 229 2.70 17.10 -0.66
CA ASN A 229 2.85 16.19 -1.80
C ASN A 229 2.23 14.82 -1.51
N SER A 230 3.02 13.78 -1.26
CA SER A 230 2.51 12.41 -1.17
C SER A 230 2.72 11.76 0.18
N GLY A 231 1.97 10.70 0.47
CA GLY A 231 2.26 9.87 1.64
C GLY A 231 3.46 8.97 1.34
N LEU A 232 3.38 8.25 0.22
CA LEU A 232 4.42 7.33 -0.23
C LEU A 232 4.78 7.63 -1.69
N ARG A 233 6.08 7.66 -1.99
CA ARG A 233 6.57 7.89 -3.34
C ARG A 233 7.76 7.00 -3.69
N VAL A 234 7.70 6.45 -4.89
CA VAL A 234 8.85 5.86 -5.58
C VAL A 234 9.13 6.59 -6.88
N TRP A 235 10.41 6.85 -7.16
CA TRP A 235 10.87 7.31 -8.46
C TRP A 235 11.96 6.37 -8.97
N ASN A 236 11.80 5.82 -10.17
CA ASN A 236 12.78 4.93 -10.80
C ASN A 236 13.17 3.74 -9.89
N SER A 237 12.25 3.24 -9.08
CA SER A 237 12.49 2.17 -8.10
C SER A 237 11.62 0.96 -8.41
N ASN A 238 12.12 -0.25 -8.13
CA ASN A 238 11.46 -1.50 -8.49
C ASN A 238 11.40 -2.49 -7.31
N HIS A 239 10.62 -3.57 -7.46
CA HIS A 239 10.27 -4.51 -6.38
C HIS A 239 9.61 -3.77 -5.21
N VAL A 240 8.51 -3.08 -5.53
CA VAL A 240 7.84 -2.15 -4.60
C VAL A 240 6.53 -2.76 -4.09
N LYS A 241 6.33 -2.69 -2.78
CA LYS A 241 5.08 -3.10 -2.12
C LYS A 241 4.60 -2.02 -1.17
N PHE A 242 3.45 -1.44 -1.44
CA PHE A 242 2.79 -0.50 -0.53
C PHE A 242 1.47 -1.09 -0.07
N HIS A 243 1.37 -1.43 1.21
CA HIS A 243 0.18 -2.11 1.71
C HIS A 243 -0.27 -1.80 3.12
N ASP A 244 -1.55 -2.02 3.40
CA ASP A 244 -2.15 -1.80 4.73
C ASP A 244 -1.92 -0.38 5.29
N ASN A 245 -1.67 0.62 4.44
CA ASN A 245 -1.48 2.00 4.89
C ASN A 245 -2.82 2.74 4.95
N PHE A 246 -2.92 3.66 5.90
CA PHE A 246 -4.02 4.60 6.04
C PHE A 246 -3.52 6.00 5.69
N ILE A 247 -3.98 6.55 4.56
CA ILE A 247 -3.42 7.78 3.98
C ILE A 247 -4.54 8.79 3.73
N ASP A 248 -4.39 9.97 4.30
CA ASP A 248 -5.25 11.13 4.05
C ASP A 248 -4.46 12.41 3.77
N SER A 249 -5.14 13.54 3.70
CA SER A 249 -4.50 14.83 3.50
C SER A 249 -5.13 15.90 4.37
N SER A 250 -4.28 16.76 4.89
CA SER A 250 -4.71 18.04 5.46
C SER A 250 -5.14 19.00 4.35
N TYR A 251 -6.15 19.82 4.65
CA TYR A 251 -6.68 20.82 3.73
C TYR A 251 -5.98 22.17 3.95
N ASP A 252 -4.78 22.33 3.39
CA ASP A 252 -4.05 23.61 3.34
C ASP A 252 -4.21 24.27 1.95
N LYS A 253 -4.11 25.60 1.85
CA LYS A 253 -4.15 26.35 0.59
C LYS A 253 -3.01 25.95 -0.37
N ASP A 254 -1.90 25.53 0.21
CA ASP A 254 -0.71 25.04 -0.49
C ASP A 254 -0.62 23.50 -0.41
N ALA A 255 -1.69 22.84 0.05
CA ALA A 255 -1.77 21.39 0.01
C ALA A 255 -1.93 20.93 -1.43
N GLY A 256 -1.40 19.74 -1.71
CA GLY A 256 -1.47 19.14 -3.03
C GLY A 256 -0.72 17.83 -3.05
N GLY A 257 -0.82 17.13 -4.17
CA GLY A 257 -0.19 15.83 -4.37
C GLY A 257 -1.10 14.63 -4.08
N PRO A 258 -0.67 13.44 -4.54
CA PRO A 258 -1.44 12.22 -4.42
C PRO A 258 -1.27 11.55 -3.05
N GLY A 259 -2.13 10.59 -2.68
CA GLY A 259 -1.83 9.72 -1.53
C GLY A 259 -0.56 8.89 -1.78
N ILE A 260 -0.48 8.23 -2.94
CA ILE A 260 0.67 7.45 -3.40
C ILE A 260 1.13 7.94 -4.77
N GLN A 261 2.43 8.10 -4.97
CA GLN A 261 3.03 8.44 -6.26
C GLN A 261 4.01 7.36 -6.74
N ILE A 262 3.79 6.86 -7.96
CA ILE A 262 4.72 5.97 -8.66
C ILE A 262 5.20 6.69 -9.91
N GLN A 263 6.50 6.97 -9.98
CA GLN A 263 7.08 7.80 -11.01
C GLN A 263 8.19 7.08 -11.77
N LYS A 264 8.11 7.10 -13.10
CA LYS A 264 9.11 6.57 -14.02
C LYS A 264 9.67 7.67 -14.93
N SER A 265 10.99 7.66 -15.11
CA SER A 265 11.65 8.42 -16.18
C SER A 265 12.78 7.67 -16.90
N SER A 266 13.52 6.79 -16.24
CA SER A 266 14.72 6.16 -16.84
C SER A 266 15.02 4.73 -16.38
N ALA A 267 14.53 4.29 -15.22
CA ALA A 267 14.78 2.93 -14.73
C ALA A 267 13.67 1.95 -15.12
N VAL A 268 13.97 0.64 -15.07
CA VAL A 268 12.97 -0.44 -15.17
C VAL A 268 12.06 -0.41 -13.94
N MET A 269 10.75 -0.46 -14.18
CA MET A 269 9.70 -0.48 -13.17
C MET A 269 8.60 -1.43 -13.62
N ASP A 270 8.79 -2.72 -13.33
CA ASP A 270 7.94 -3.82 -13.81
C ASP A 270 7.45 -4.78 -12.71
N ASP A 271 7.78 -4.49 -11.45
CA ASP A 271 7.36 -5.25 -10.26
C ASP A 271 6.94 -4.28 -9.15
N ILE A 272 5.68 -3.86 -9.18
CA ILE A 272 5.10 -2.88 -8.25
C ILE A 272 3.68 -3.33 -7.87
N GLU A 273 3.45 -3.46 -6.57
CA GLU A 273 2.18 -3.91 -5.99
C GLU A 273 1.69 -2.89 -4.95
N VAL A 274 0.43 -2.46 -5.08
CA VAL A 274 -0.22 -1.53 -4.14
C VAL A 274 -1.53 -2.14 -3.67
N TYR A 275 -1.62 -2.54 -2.40
CA TYR A 275 -2.76 -3.33 -1.95
C TYR A 275 -3.17 -3.12 -0.50
N ASN A 276 -4.42 -3.45 -0.17
CA ASN A 276 -4.95 -3.32 1.19
C ASN A 276 -4.87 -1.92 1.83
N ASN A 277 -4.57 -0.87 1.05
CA ASN A 277 -4.51 0.49 1.58
C ASN A 277 -5.92 1.09 1.69
N THR A 278 -6.09 1.99 2.65
CA THR A 278 -7.22 2.91 2.73
C THR A 278 -6.71 4.31 2.43
N ILE A 279 -7.07 4.84 1.25
CA ILE A 279 -6.62 6.14 0.77
C ILE A 279 -7.83 7.03 0.62
N HIS A 280 -7.88 8.11 1.38
CA HIS A 280 -9.11 8.87 1.47
C HIS A 280 -8.90 10.35 1.70
N ASN A 281 -9.93 11.14 1.39
CA ASN A 281 -9.93 12.58 1.65
C ASN A 281 -8.73 13.33 1.06
N THR A 282 -8.02 12.72 0.10
CA THR A 282 -6.81 13.30 -0.48
C THR A 282 -7.14 14.55 -1.27
N PHE A 283 -6.21 15.50 -1.27
CA PHE A 283 -6.38 16.71 -2.06
C PHE A 283 -6.17 16.40 -3.55
N GLY A 284 -5.00 15.87 -3.93
CA GLY A 284 -4.77 15.30 -5.26
C GLY A 284 -5.44 13.92 -5.41
N PRO A 285 -5.06 13.15 -6.44
CA PRO A 285 -5.63 11.82 -6.65
C PRO A 285 -5.24 10.87 -5.52
N GLY A 286 -5.99 9.80 -5.31
CA GLY A 286 -5.60 8.77 -4.34
C GLY A 286 -4.24 8.16 -4.70
N LEU A 287 -4.06 7.82 -5.97
CA LEU A 287 -2.81 7.30 -6.51
C LEU A 287 -2.48 7.97 -7.86
N TRP A 288 -1.21 8.29 -8.06
CA TRP A 288 -0.71 8.86 -9.30
C TRP A 288 0.42 7.99 -9.89
N LEU A 289 0.15 7.38 -11.04
CA LEU A 289 1.05 6.47 -11.75
C LEU A 289 1.54 7.11 -13.05
N ILE A 290 2.78 7.60 -13.07
CA ILE A 290 3.31 8.35 -14.21
C ILE A 290 4.58 7.75 -14.79
N GLY A 291 4.62 7.67 -16.11
CA GLY A 291 5.84 7.51 -16.88
C GLY A 291 5.92 8.63 -17.90
N TYR A 292 7.10 9.24 -18.03
CA TYR A 292 7.33 10.36 -18.92
C TYR A 292 8.75 10.36 -19.47
N GLY A 293 9.00 11.22 -20.46
CA GLY A 293 10.29 11.34 -21.13
C GLY A 293 10.36 10.52 -22.41
N SER A 294 11.58 10.12 -22.80
CA SER A 294 11.84 9.33 -24.00
C SER A 294 11.01 8.05 -24.03
N SER A 295 10.69 7.55 -25.23
CA SER A 295 10.02 6.26 -25.38
C SER A 295 10.85 5.15 -24.77
N TYR A 296 10.19 4.24 -24.06
CA TYR A 296 10.76 3.04 -23.46
C TYR A 296 10.01 1.81 -23.94
N SER A 297 10.64 0.63 -23.84
CA SER A 297 9.99 -0.62 -24.22
C SER A 297 8.94 -1.02 -23.17
N ARG A 298 8.08 -2.00 -23.53
CA ARG A 298 7.06 -2.53 -22.62
C ARG A 298 7.69 -3.08 -21.34
N GLU A 299 8.81 -3.78 -21.50
CA GLU A 299 9.54 -4.45 -20.42
C GLU A 299 10.14 -3.48 -19.40
N GLU A 300 10.32 -2.21 -19.76
CA GLU A 300 10.86 -1.22 -18.84
C GLU A 300 9.79 -0.60 -17.91
N ALA A 301 8.50 -0.80 -18.19
CA ALA A 301 7.41 -0.09 -17.50
C ALA A 301 6.06 -0.82 -17.60
N GLN A 302 5.90 -1.93 -16.89
CA GLN A 302 4.69 -2.75 -17.01
C GLN A 302 4.21 -3.31 -15.68
N ASN A 303 3.07 -4.03 -15.70
CA ASN A 303 2.64 -4.94 -14.63
C ASN A 303 2.48 -4.30 -13.23
N VAL A 304 2.18 -3.01 -13.15
CA VAL A 304 1.78 -2.40 -11.87
C VAL A 304 0.44 -2.99 -11.44
N HIS A 305 0.39 -3.64 -10.28
CA HIS A 305 -0.79 -4.31 -9.74
C HIS A 305 -1.36 -3.52 -8.56
N ILE A 306 -2.58 -3.01 -8.72
CA ILE A 306 -3.26 -2.19 -7.72
C ILE A 306 -4.53 -2.92 -7.32
N HIS A 307 -4.55 -3.53 -6.14
CA HIS A 307 -5.66 -4.39 -5.76
C HIS A 307 -6.09 -4.30 -4.32
N HIS A 308 -7.36 -4.58 -4.05
CA HIS A 308 -7.87 -4.62 -2.68
C HIS A 308 -7.57 -3.32 -1.92
N ASN A 309 -7.66 -2.17 -2.57
CA ASN A 309 -7.60 -0.88 -1.89
C ASN A 309 -9.00 -0.31 -1.73
N ILE A 310 -9.14 0.58 -0.75
CA ILE A 310 -10.32 1.41 -0.56
C ILE A 310 -9.93 2.85 -0.89
N PHE A 311 -10.62 3.45 -1.84
CA PHE A 311 -10.53 4.87 -2.17
C PHE A 311 -11.86 5.54 -1.82
N TYR A 312 -11.85 6.53 -0.93
CA TYR A 312 -13.06 7.33 -0.71
C TYR A 312 -12.80 8.83 -0.57
N SER A 313 -13.67 9.64 -1.18
CA SER A 313 -13.55 11.10 -1.14
C SER A 313 -12.18 11.64 -1.57
N THR A 314 -11.47 10.96 -2.48
CA THR A 314 -10.18 11.40 -3.03
C THR A 314 -10.37 12.43 -4.14
N GLY A 315 -9.38 13.28 -4.38
CA GLY A 315 -9.39 14.22 -5.51
C GLY A 315 -10.10 15.55 -5.23
N THR A 316 -10.02 16.04 -4.00
CA THR A 316 -10.81 17.20 -3.53
C THR A 316 -10.18 18.56 -3.83
N ASN A 317 -9.05 18.63 -4.51
CA ASN A 317 -8.33 19.89 -4.77
C ASN A 317 -9.10 20.80 -5.76
N PRO A 318 -9.39 22.07 -5.41
CA PRO A 318 -10.09 23.01 -6.28
C PRO A 318 -9.21 23.70 -7.32
N SER A 319 -7.89 23.52 -7.26
CA SER A 319 -6.91 24.27 -8.04
C SER A 319 -6.27 23.46 -9.18
N ILE A 320 -6.41 22.14 -9.17
CA ILE A 320 -5.87 21.23 -10.21
C ILE A 320 -6.97 20.35 -10.82
N ASP A 321 -6.70 19.85 -12.01
CA ASP A 321 -7.60 19.04 -12.85
C ASP A 321 -7.25 17.53 -12.80
N TRP A 322 -5.99 17.20 -12.55
CA TRP A 322 -5.47 15.83 -12.39
C TRP A 322 -5.81 15.22 -11.03
N VAL A 323 -7.10 15.21 -10.69
CA VAL A 323 -7.66 14.58 -9.48
C VAL A 323 -8.44 13.31 -9.84
N GLY A 324 -8.62 12.40 -8.88
CA GLY A 324 -9.28 11.11 -9.12
C GLY A 324 -9.12 10.11 -7.97
N GLY A 325 -9.59 8.88 -8.18
CA GLY A 325 -9.09 7.71 -7.46
C GLY A 325 -7.66 7.42 -7.88
N ILE A 326 -7.49 7.02 -9.15
CA ILE A 326 -6.22 6.71 -9.79
C ILE A 326 -6.06 7.55 -11.07
N VAL A 327 -4.96 8.28 -11.17
CA VAL A 327 -4.56 8.96 -12.41
C VAL A 327 -3.33 8.25 -12.96
N THR A 328 -3.38 7.80 -14.22
CA THR A 328 -2.29 7.03 -14.83
C THR A 328 -1.98 7.47 -16.26
N SER A 329 -0.72 7.37 -16.70
CA SER A 329 -0.32 7.86 -18.02
C SER A 329 0.83 7.15 -18.73
N GLY A 330 1.61 6.26 -18.10
CA GLY A 330 2.87 5.81 -18.71
C GLY A 330 3.31 4.37 -18.43
N PHE A 331 2.41 3.51 -17.99
CA PHE A 331 2.71 2.10 -17.74
C PHE A 331 1.89 1.21 -18.66
N TYR A 332 2.50 0.11 -19.09
CA TYR A 332 1.86 -0.95 -19.85
C TYR A 332 1.24 -1.98 -18.91
N ASP A 333 0.19 -2.66 -19.35
CA ASP A 333 -0.42 -3.80 -18.66
C ASP A 333 -0.68 -3.58 -17.16
N THR A 334 -1.04 -2.34 -16.78
CA THR A 334 -1.43 -2.04 -15.40
C THR A 334 -2.71 -2.78 -15.06
N LEU A 335 -2.73 -3.51 -13.94
CA LEU A 335 -3.90 -4.25 -13.48
C LEU A 335 -4.47 -3.59 -12.23
N ILE A 336 -5.69 -3.08 -12.33
CA ILE A 336 -6.44 -2.46 -11.24
C ILE A 336 -7.63 -3.37 -10.93
N GLU A 337 -7.59 -4.12 -9.84
CA GLU A 337 -8.65 -5.09 -9.54
C GLU A 337 -9.05 -5.24 -8.09
N ASN A 338 -10.30 -5.67 -7.85
CA ASN A 338 -10.82 -5.90 -6.50
C ASN A 338 -10.69 -4.66 -5.59
N ASN A 339 -10.77 -3.43 -6.10
CA ASN A 339 -10.78 -2.21 -5.29
C ASN A 339 -12.21 -1.71 -5.07
N VAL A 340 -12.39 -0.83 -4.08
CA VAL A 340 -13.61 -0.04 -3.90
C VAL A 340 -13.28 1.44 -4.09
N PHE A 341 -14.08 2.12 -4.91
CA PHE A 341 -14.05 3.57 -5.09
C PHE A 341 -15.42 4.13 -4.68
N ASP A 342 -15.46 4.97 -3.66
CA ASP A 342 -16.71 5.57 -3.15
C ASP A 342 -16.58 7.09 -2.99
N GLY A 343 -17.41 7.86 -3.69
CA GLY A 343 -17.38 9.31 -3.51
C GLY A 343 -16.14 9.99 -4.10
N VAL A 344 -15.43 9.33 -5.01
CA VAL A 344 -14.20 9.89 -5.62
C VAL A 344 -14.54 11.02 -6.59
N TYR A 345 -13.77 12.10 -6.53
CA TYR A 345 -13.96 13.26 -7.41
C TYR A 345 -13.35 13.01 -8.79
N HIS A 346 -13.95 13.56 -9.85
CA HIS A 346 -13.56 13.39 -11.26
C HIS A 346 -13.88 12.02 -11.85
N ALA A 347 -13.15 10.99 -11.45
CA ALA A 347 -13.41 9.59 -11.78
C ALA A 347 -12.57 8.63 -10.94
N ALA A 348 -12.95 7.36 -10.92
CA ALA A 348 -12.19 6.32 -10.22
C ALA A 348 -10.85 6.02 -10.88
N VAL A 349 -10.81 5.90 -12.22
CA VAL A 349 -9.57 5.68 -12.97
C VAL A 349 -9.52 6.55 -14.22
N ILE A 350 -8.40 7.24 -14.44
CA ILE A 350 -8.26 8.21 -15.54
C ILE A 350 -6.93 8.02 -16.27
N HIS A 351 -6.98 7.95 -17.61
CA HIS A 351 -5.82 8.21 -18.47
C HIS A 351 -5.75 9.70 -18.82
N MET A 352 -4.76 10.41 -18.28
CA MET A 352 -4.52 11.83 -18.60
C MET A 352 -3.10 12.28 -18.26
N TYR A 353 -2.67 13.38 -18.86
CA TYR A 353 -1.49 14.13 -18.42
C TYR A 353 -1.92 15.30 -17.54
N PRO A 354 -1.18 15.62 -16.47
CA PRO A 354 -1.48 16.80 -15.66
C PRO A 354 -1.21 18.08 -16.45
N GLU A 355 -2.18 19.00 -16.46
CA GLU A 355 -1.97 20.32 -17.03
C GLU A 355 -1.15 21.24 -16.10
N GLY A 356 -0.54 22.29 -16.66
CA GLY A 356 0.10 23.36 -15.89
C GLY A 356 1.41 22.97 -15.19
N LYS A 357 2.01 21.84 -15.55
CA LYS A 357 3.36 21.47 -15.08
C LYS A 357 4.43 22.10 -15.96
N SER A 358 5.53 22.53 -15.34
CA SER A 358 6.69 23.11 -16.06
C SER A 358 7.46 22.07 -16.88
N THR A 359 7.39 20.81 -16.46
CA THR A 359 7.99 19.66 -17.14
C THR A 359 6.88 18.92 -17.88
N ASP A 360 7.15 18.54 -19.12
CA ASP A 360 6.27 17.65 -19.88
C ASP A 360 6.27 16.26 -19.23
N LEU A 361 5.11 15.86 -18.72
CA LEU A 361 4.90 14.58 -18.05
C LEU A 361 4.16 13.58 -18.95
N SER A 362 4.14 13.83 -20.26
CA SER A 362 3.68 12.85 -21.25
C SER A 362 4.81 11.87 -21.60
N PRO A 363 4.51 10.57 -21.76
CA PRO A 363 5.44 9.64 -22.37
C PRO A 363 5.36 9.72 -23.90
N ALA A 364 6.48 9.49 -24.56
CA ALA A 364 6.56 9.55 -26.03
C ALA A 364 6.05 8.28 -26.76
N GLY A 365 5.73 7.20 -26.03
CA GLY A 365 5.29 5.93 -26.61
C GLY A 365 3.79 5.85 -26.89
N THR A 366 3.33 4.69 -27.35
CA THR A 366 1.91 4.35 -27.54
C THR A 366 1.65 2.91 -27.09
N GLY A 367 0.37 2.52 -27.05
CA GLY A 367 -0.03 1.14 -26.74
C GLY A 367 -0.09 0.84 -25.24
N TYR A 368 -0.21 1.87 -24.40
CA TYR A 368 -0.36 1.74 -22.97
C TYR A 368 -1.72 1.13 -22.63
N THR A 369 -1.71 0.07 -21.85
CA THR A 369 -2.88 -0.75 -21.52
C THR A 369 -3.14 -0.72 -20.02
N THR A 370 -4.40 -0.56 -19.63
CA THR A 370 -4.82 -0.69 -18.24
C THR A 370 -6.06 -1.58 -18.17
N ILE A 371 -5.98 -2.64 -17.38
CA ILE A 371 -7.08 -3.56 -17.12
C ILE A 371 -7.75 -3.13 -15.82
N ILE A 372 -9.06 -2.91 -15.88
CA ILE A 372 -9.88 -2.58 -14.71
C ILE A 372 -10.88 -3.71 -14.51
N ARG A 373 -10.69 -4.49 -13.44
CA ARG A 373 -11.42 -5.75 -13.24
C ARG A 373 -11.98 -5.89 -11.84
N ASN A 374 -13.21 -6.41 -11.68
CA ASN A 374 -13.78 -6.74 -10.36
C ASN A 374 -13.75 -5.60 -9.34
N ASN A 375 -13.71 -4.34 -9.78
CA ASN A 375 -13.78 -3.20 -8.87
C ASN A 375 -15.24 -2.85 -8.59
N ILE A 376 -15.50 -2.23 -7.45
CA ILE A 376 -16.78 -1.56 -7.19
C ILE A 376 -16.55 -0.06 -7.24
N ILE A 377 -17.25 0.64 -8.14
CA ILE A 377 -17.14 2.09 -8.33
C ILE A 377 -18.51 2.71 -8.12
N VAL A 378 -18.64 3.49 -7.07
CA VAL A 378 -19.91 4.11 -6.68
C VAL A 378 -19.77 5.58 -6.33
N ASN A 379 -20.87 6.30 -6.50
CA ASN A 379 -21.03 7.66 -6.00
C ASN A 379 -19.95 8.63 -6.49
N THR A 380 -19.38 8.44 -7.68
CA THR A 380 -18.37 9.38 -8.19
C THR A 380 -18.94 10.79 -8.26
N LEU A 381 -18.09 11.80 -8.01
CA LEU A 381 -18.49 13.20 -7.87
C LEU A 381 -17.83 14.07 -8.93
N LYS A 382 -18.47 15.19 -9.28
CA LYS A 382 -17.82 16.25 -10.08
C LYS A 382 -16.57 16.76 -9.36
N ARG A 383 -15.45 16.89 -10.08
CA ARG A 383 -14.26 17.56 -9.54
C ARG A 383 -14.54 19.03 -9.26
N LYS A 384 -13.78 19.64 -8.35
CA LYS A 384 -13.98 21.04 -7.95
C LYS A 384 -13.51 22.03 -9.01
N LYS A 385 -12.33 21.81 -9.60
CA LYS A 385 -11.85 22.59 -10.74
C LYS A 385 -12.58 22.17 -12.01
N ASP A 386 -13.14 23.10 -12.77
CA ASP A 386 -13.80 22.83 -14.06
C ASP A 386 -14.78 21.62 -14.01
N PRO A 387 -15.86 21.72 -13.21
CA PRO A 387 -16.71 20.57 -12.84
C PRO A 387 -17.56 20.00 -13.99
N ARG A 388 -17.76 20.74 -15.07
CA ARG A 388 -18.72 20.37 -16.13
C ARG A 388 -18.26 19.09 -16.83
N GLY A 389 -19.15 18.10 -16.92
CA GLY A 389 -18.86 16.83 -17.59
C GLY A 389 -17.83 15.96 -16.87
N THR A 390 -17.82 15.98 -15.53
CA THR A 390 -16.93 15.16 -14.70
C THR A 390 -17.74 14.39 -13.64
N GLY A 391 -17.16 13.33 -13.07
CA GLY A 391 -17.86 12.39 -12.19
C GLY A 391 -18.20 11.08 -12.90
N TYR A 392 -17.28 10.55 -13.72
CA TYR A 392 -17.46 9.26 -14.41
C TYR A 392 -16.83 8.11 -13.61
N CYS A 393 -17.08 6.85 -13.96
CA CYS A 393 -16.31 5.74 -13.38
C CYS A 393 -14.90 5.70 -13.97
N VAL A 394 -14.80 5.65 -15.30
CA VAL A 394 -13.51 5.54 -16.01
C VAL A 394 -13.46 6.55 -17.15
N ILE A 395 -12.34 7.27 -17.27
CA ILE A 395 -12.13 8.29 -18.30
C ILE A 395 -10.85 8.01 -19.07
N ASN A 396 -10.95 7.88 -20.39
CA ASN A 396 -9.79 7.90 -21.27
C ASN A 396 -9.72 9.23 -22.04
N TYR A 397 -8.89 10.17 -21.59
CA TYR A 397 -8.60 11.39 -22.36
C TYR A 397 -7.49 11.19 -23.40
N LEU A 398 -6.89 10.00 -23.48
CA LEU A 398 -5.76 9.67 -24.34
C LEU A 398 -6.05 8.49 -25.29
N PRO A 399 -7.22 8.40 -25.97
CA PRO A 399 -7.63 7.20 -26.71
C PRO A 399 -6.75 6.86 -27.92
N GLY A 400 -5.93 7.80 -28.40
CA GLY A 400 -4.99 7.55 -29.49
C GLY A 400 -3.75 6.75 -29.07
N THR A 401 -3.42 6.73 -27.78
CA THR A 401 -2.18 6.13 -27.25
C THR A 401 -2.43 5.15 -26.10
N HIS A 402 -3.58 5.24 -25.44
CA HIS A 402 -3.95 4.47 -24.26
C HIS A 402 -5.26 3.73 -24.46
N THR A 403 -5.37 2.55 -23.85
CA THR A 403 -6.58 1.72 -23.92
C THR A 403 -6.92 1.13 -22.56
N PHE A 404 -8.20 1.18 -22.20
CA PHE A 404 -8.74 0.41 -21.08
C PHE A 404 -9.34 -0.90 -21.55
N VAL A 405 -9.16 -1.94 -20.74
CA VAL A 405 -9.91 -3.20 -20.82
C VAL A 405 -10.73 -3.34 -19.54
N LEU A 406 -12.05 -3.23 -19.66
CA LEU A 406 -12.99 -3.25 -18.53
C LEU A 406 -13.63 -4.63 -18.39
N GLN A 407 -13.60 -5.22 -17.19
CA GLN A 407 -14.05 -6.59 -16.96
C GLN A 407 -14.75 -6.76 -15.60
N ASN A 408 -16.07 -7.01 -15.61
CA ASN A 408 -16.80 -7.44 -14.41
C ASN A 408 -16.69 -6.46 -13.23
N ASN A 409 -16.65 -5.16 -13.51
CA ASN A 409 -16.75 -4.14 -12.45
C ASN A 409 -18.22 -3.93 -12.07
N CYS A 410 -18.49 -3.49 -10.84
CA CYS A 410 -19.82 -3.05 -10.42
C CYS A 410 -19.88 -1.52 -10.34
N LEU A 411 -20.81 -0.92 -11.08
CA LEU A 411 -20.98 0.53 -11.19
C LEU A 411 -22.35 0.93 -10.65
N PHE A 412 -22.40 1.93 -9.76
CA PHE A 412 -23.67 2.40 -9.21
C PHE A 412 -23.65 3.87 -8.77
N ASN A 413 -24.69 4.62 -9.17
CA ASN A 413 -24.96 5.98 -8.70
C ASN A 413 -23.82 6.99 -8.99
N ASN A 414 -23.29 7.00 -10.21
CA ASN A 414 -22.17 7.86 -10.60
C ASN A 414 -22.65 9.15 -11.28
N GLU A 415 -22.09 10.31 -10.92
CA GLU A 415 -22.67 11.63 -11.20
C GLU A 415 -22.80 11.99 -12.69
N ALA A 416 -21.83 11.62 -13.53
CA ALA A 416 -21.85 11.95 -14.96
C ALA A 416 -22.08 10.75 -15.89
N GLY A 417 -21.88 9.53 -15.39
CA GLY A 417 -22.07 8.30 -16.14
C GLY A 417 -20.92 7.32 -15.94
N ASP A 418 -20.89 6.26 -16.75
CA ASP A 418 -19.94 5.18 -16.54
C ASP A 418 -18.59 5.45 -17.20
N TYR A 419 -18.57 5.82 -18.48
CA TYR A 419 -17.34 5.85 -19.26
C TYR A 419 -17.20 7.05 -20.21
N ILE A 420 -15.95 7.45 -20.47
CA ILE A 420 -15.55 8.29 -21.60
C ILE A 420 -14.49 7.57 -22.44
N ASN A 421 -14.71 7.47 -23.76
CA ASN A 421 -13.80 6.88 -24.75
C ASN A 421 -13.34 5.44 -24.40
N THR A 422 -14.20 4.69 -23.74
CA THR A 422 -14.07 3.26 -23.44
C THR A 422 -15.45 2.66 -23.22
N GLU A 423 -15.57 1.34 -23.24
CA GLU A 423 -16.83 0.62 -23.03
C GLU A 423 -16.57 -0.75 -22.39
N SER A 424 -17.55 -1.27 -21.64
CA SER A 424 -17.54 -2.62 -21.10
C SER A 424 -18.74 -3.42 -21.61
N LYS A 425 -18.54 -4.73 -21.79
CA LYS A 425 -19.60 -5.70 -22.11
C LYS A 425 -19.94 -6.62 -20.94
N SER A 426 -19.19 -6.57 -19.84
CA SER A 426 -19.34 -7.49 -18.70
C SER A 426 -19.53 -6.80 -17.36
N ASP A 427 -19.47 -5.48 -17.30
CA ASP A 427 -19.71 -4.73 -16.06
C ASP A 427 -21.19 -4.82 -15.63
N ILE A 428 -21.41 -4.69 -14.33
CA ILE A 428 -22.69 -4.84 -13.63
C ILE A 428 -23.16 -3.47 -13.17
N TYR A 429 -24.41 -3.13 -13.46
CA TYR A 429 -25.01 -1.82 -13.17
C TYR A 429 -26.07 -1.97 -12.06
N ALA A 430 -25.63 -2.19 -10.83
CA ALA A 430 -26.51 -2.47 -9.70
C ALA A 430 -25.91 -1.99 -8.38
N ASN A 431 -26.77 -1.69 -7.39
CA ASN A 431 -26.30 -1.36 -6.05
C ASN A 431 -25.49 -2.54 -5.45
N PRO A 432 -24.24 -2.34 -5.00
CA PRO A 432 -23.43 -3.41 -4.42
C PRO A 432 -23.94 -3.91 -3.07
N LEU A 433 -24.92 -3.25 -2.46
CA LEU A 433 -25.52 -3.62 -1.17
C LEU A 433 -24.45 -3.80 -0.08
N PHE A 434 -23.63 -2.78 0.13
CA PHE A 434 -22.67 -2.73 1.23
C PHE A 434 -23.37 -2.86 2.59
N ALA A 435 -22.66 -3.43 3.55
CA ALA A 435 -23.07 -3.59 4.94
C ALA A 435 -23.42 -2.24 5.57
N ASP A 436 -22.43 -1.34 5.63
CA ASP A 436 -22.54 -0.01 6.22
C ASP A 436 -21.58 0.99 5.54
N PRO A 437 -21.95 1.49 4.35
CA PRO A 437 -21.07 2.39 3.58
C PRO A 437 -20.79 3.73 4.28
N LYS A 438 -21.64 4.16 5.24
CA LYS A 438 -21.43 5.40 6.00
C LYS A 438 -20.22 5.34 6.92
N ASN A 439 -19.91 4.14 7.40
CA ASN A 439 -18.74 3.86 8.22
C ASN A 439 -17.64 3.13 7.42
N HIS A 440 -17.73 3.16 6.09
CA HIS A 440 -16.78 2.52 5.18
C HIS A 440 -16.63 1.01 5.37
N ASP A 441 -17.67 0.33 5.89
CA ASP A 441 -17.79 -1.13 5.88
C ASP A 441 -18.35 -1.58 4.52
N TYR A 442 -17.44 -1.91 3.61
CA TYR A 442 -17.74 -2.33 2.24
C TYR A 442 -17.93 -3.85 2.09
N HIS A 443 -18.08 -4.60 3.18
CA HIS A 443 -18.49 -6.00 3.07
C HIS A 443 -19.84 -6.08 2.37
N LEU A 444 -20.00 -7.07 1.49
CA LEU A 444 -21.22 -7.28 0.74
C LEU A 444 -22.29 -7.89 1.64
N ARG A 445 -23.52 -7.36 1.63
CA ARG A 445 -24.62 -8.02 2.35
C ARG A 445 -24.86 -9.41 1.78
N SER A 446 -25.10 -10.37 2.66
CA SER A 446 -25.24 -11.77 2.28
C SER A 446 -26.23 -12.54 3.16
N THR A 447 -27.14 -13.29 2.52
CA THR A 447 -27.97 -14.28 3.21
C THR A 447 -27.19 -15.51 3.68
N GLY A 448 -26.03 -15.79 3.05
CA GLY A 448 -25.09 -16.84 3.46
C GLY A 448 -24.25 -16.45 4.67
N GLY A 449 -23.95 -15.16 4.80
CA GLY A 449 -23.22 -14.55 5.89
C GLY A 449 -22.10 -13.66 5.38
N ARG A 450 -21.96 -12.48 5.97
CA ARG A 450 -20.82 -11.57 5.79
C ARG A 450 -20.01 -11.48 7.08
N TRP A 451 -18.73 -11.15 6.98
CA TRP A 451 -17.89 -10.83 8.12
C TRP A 451 -18.24 -9.44 8.66
N ASN A 452 -18.09 -9.24 9.97
CA ASN A 452 -18.30 -7.95 10.65
C ASN A 452 -17.10 -7.53 11.52
N GLY A 453 -15.92 -8.12 11.27
CA GLY A 453 -14.73 -7.96 12.10
C GLY A 453 -14.65 -8.90 13.31
N LYS A 454 -15.72 -9.66 13.61
CA LYS A 454 -15.77 -10.57 14.77
C LYS A 454 -16.45 -11.91 14.50
N SER A 455 -17.51 -11.92 13.70
CA SER A 455 -18.35 -13.07 13.46
C SER A 455 -19.07 -12.98 12.12
N TRP A 456 -19.51 -14.12 11.60
CA TRP A 456 -20.36 -14.18 10.41
C TRP A 456 -21.81 -13.84 10.75
N ILE A 457 -22.37 -12.81 10.11
CA ILE A 457 -23.77 -12.39 10.29
C ILE A 457 -24.55 -12.50 8.99
N LYS A 458 -25.81 -12.95 9.08
CA LYS A 458 -26.69 -13.11 7.91
C LYS A 458 -27.56 -11.89 7.70
N ASP A 459 -27.53 -11.36 6.50
CA ASP A 459 -28.42 -10.30 6.05
C ASP A 459 -29.70 -10.88 5.42
N ARG A 460 -30.68 -10.01 5.15
CA ARG A 460 -31.96 -10.39 4.53
C ARG A 460 -31.90 -10.49 3.01
N ILE A 461 -30.84 -9.96 2.41
CA ILE A 461 -30.66 -9.86 0.96
C ILE A 461 -29.17 -10.07 0.65
N SER A 462 -28.89 -10.73 -0.48
CA SER A 462 -27.53 -10.90 -0.99
C SER A 462 -27.21 -9.84 -2.05
N SER A 463 -25.98 -9.35 -2.00
CA SER A 463 -25.42 -8.47 -3.02
C SER A 463 -25.39 -9.14 -4.40
N PRO A 464 -25.64 -8.40 -5.49
CA PRO A 464 -25.39 -8.89 -6.85
C PRO A 464 -23.90 -9.03 -7.19
N CYS A 465 -23.01 -8.55 -6.31
CA CYS A 465 -21.56 -8.64 -6.47
C CYS A 465 -20.96 -9.93 -5.90
N ILE A 466 -21.78 -10.76 -5.24
CA ILE A 466 -21.34 -12.07 -4.74
C ILE A 466 -21.24 -13.06 -5.91
N ASP A 467 -20.14 -13.80 -5.98
CA ASP A 467 -19.82 -14.79 -7.02
C ASP A 467 -19.90 -14.23 -8.45
N ALA A 468 -19.67 -12.93 -8.63
CA ALA A 468 -19.98 -12.22 -9.87
C ALA A 468 -18.74 -11.77 -10.66
N GLY A 469 -17.54 -11.93 -10.08
CA GLY A 469 -16.30 -11.44 -10.66
C GLY A 469 -15.87 -12.17 -11.93
N TYR A 470 -14.77 -11.74 -12.51
CA TYR A 470 -14.21 -12.28 -13.73
C TYR A 470 -13.91 -13.78 -13.57
N SER A 471 -14.34 -14.58 -14.55
CA SER A 471 -14.39 -16.05 -14.42
C SER A 471 -13.05 -16.74 -14.23
N SER A 472 -11.94 -16.06 -14.54
CA SER A 472 -10.58 -16.59 -14.39
C SER A 472 -9.83 -16.00 -13.19
N SER A 473 -10.46 -15.08 -12.44
CA SER A 473 -9.90 -14.60 -11.19
C SER A 473 -9.94 -15.70 -10.14
N ASP A 474 -8.91 -15.75 -9.31
CA ASP A 474 -8.85 -16.68 -8.18
C ASP A 474 -9.91 -16.31 -7.12
N TYR A 475 -10.44 -17.34 -6.46
CA TYR A 475 -11.41 -17.25 -5.37
C TYR A 475 -11.06 -18.21 -4.22
N SER A 476 -9.88 -18.86 -4.28
CA SER A 476 -9.48 -19.94 -3.39
C SER A 476 -9.37 -19.54 -1.92
N ASN A 477 -9.21 -18.24 -1.63
CA ASN A 477 -9.18 -17.71 -0.27
C ASN A 477 -10.57 -17.32 0.26
N GLU A 478 -11.63 -17.36 -0.57
CA GLU A 478 -12.99 -17.05 -0.11
C GLU A 478 -13.59 -18.21 0.70
N PRO A 479 -14.23 -17.92 1.84
CA PRO A 479 -14.77 -18.97 2.70
C PRO A 479 -16.02 -19.62 2.09
N GLU A 480 -16.13 -20.93 2.23
CA GLU A 480 -17.31 -21.69 1.80
C GLU A 480 -18.59 -21.23 2.52
N ASP A 481 -19.76 -21.20 1.88
CA ASP A 481 -20.06 -21.50 0.46
C ASP A 481 -19.78 -20.27 -0.43
N ASN A 482 -18.89 -20.38 -1.43
CA ASN A 482 -18.35 -19.26 -2.24
C ASN A 482 -18.73 -19.32 -3.74
N GLY A 483 -19.69 -20.17 -4.11
CA GLY A 483 -20.23 -20.23 -5.47
C GLY A 483 -19.22 -20.61 -6.58
N LYS A 484 -17.97 -20.94 -6.23
CA LYS A 484 -16.84 -21.20 -7.14
C LYS A 484 -16.51 -20.03 -8.06
N ARG A 485 -16.70 -18.80 -7.60
CA ARG A 485 -16.39 -17.60 -8.37
C ARG A 485 -16.13 -16.45 -7.42
N ILE A 486 -15.15 -15.61 -7.74
CA ILE A 486 -14.75 -14.50 -6.87
C ILE A 486 -15.90 -13.50 -6.68
N ASN A 487 -16.04 -12.98 -5.47
CA ASN A 487 -16.79 -11.76 -5.18
C ASN A 487 -16.11 -10.54 -5.83
N ILE A 488 -16.89 -9.56 -6.27
CA ILE A 488 -16.37 -8.28 -6.78
C ILE A 488 -16.04 -7.36 -5.59
N GLY A 489 -14.96 -6.58 -5.68
CA GLY A 489 -14.58 -5.54 -4.71
C GLY A 489 -13.49 -5.95 -3.72
N ARG A 490 -13.25 -5.07 -2.74
CA ARG A 490 -12.12 -5.13 -1.76
C ARG A 490 -11.91 -6.47 -1.07
N TYR A 491 -12.98 -7.22 -0.85
CA TYR A 491 -12.93 -8.46 -0.08
C TYR A 491 -12.99 -9.72 -0.96
N GLY A 492 -13.09 -9.59 -2.29
CA GLY A 492 -13.00 -10.73 -3.20
C GLY A 492 -11.67 -11.46 -3.04
N ASN A 493 -11.67 -12.78 -3.10
CA ASN A 493 -10.50 -13.63 -2.83
C ASN A 493 -9.79 -13.35 -1.50
N THR A 494 -10.55 -13.05 -0.44
CA THR A 494 -10.02 -12.91 0.93
C THR A 494 -10.80 -13.79 1.90
N GLU A 495 -10.21 -14.03 3.08
CA GLU A 495 -10.88 -14.78 4.16
C GLU A 495 -12.14 -14.08 4.71
N GLU A 496 -12.30 -12.78 4.43
CA GLU A 496 -13.45 -11.96 4.85
C GLU A 496 -14.54 -11.87 3.77
N ALA A 497 -14.36 -12.51 2.61
CA ALA A 497 -15.31 -12.47 1.51
C ALA A 497 -16.69 -12.99 1.93
N SER A 498 -17.75 -12.33 1.45
CA SER A 498 -19.12 -12.67 1.84
C SER A 498 -19.59 -13.93 1.15
N LYS A 499 -20.21 -14.83 1.91
CA LYS A 499 -20.59 -16.17 1.43
C LYS A 499 -21.81 -16.10 0.52
N SER A 500 -21.94 -16.96 -0.48
CA SER A 500 -23.14 -17.10 -1.32
C SER A 500 -24.35 -17.54 -0.49
N GLY A 501 -24.11 -18.50 0.42
CA GLY A 501 -25.14 -19.21 1.17
C GLY A 501 -25.86 -20.28 0.34
N ILE A 502 -26.66 -21.10 1.01
CA ILE A 502 -27.47 -22.13 0.33
C ILE A 502 -28.57 -21.43 -0.46
N MET A 503 -28.52 -21.50 -1.80
CA MET A 503 -29.62 -21.06 -2.66
C MET A 503 -30.94 -21.65 -2.13
N PRO A 504 -31.96 -20.82 -1.83
CA PRO A 504 -33.30 -21.32 -1.48
C PRO A 504 -33.90 -22.03 -2.70
N GLY A 505 -33.63 -23.34 -2.83
CA GLY A 505 -34.09 -24.14 -3.98
C GLY A 505 -33.30 -25.43 -4.21
N TYR A 506 -32.04 -25.52 -3.76
CA TYR A 506 -31.24 -26.75 -3.88
C TYR A 506 -31.14 -27.48 -2.54
N VAL A 507 -32.26 -28.03 -2.07
CA VAL A 507 -32.23 -29.08 -1.05
C VAL A 507 -31.81 -30.36 -1.76
N ALA A 508 -30.51 -30.66 -1.76
CA ALA A 508 -30.03 -31.98 -2.15
C ALA A 508 -30.53 -33.01 -1.13
N TRP A 509 -31.62 -33.71 -1.47
CA TRP A 509 -32.15 -34.83 -0.68
C TRP A 509 -31.17 -36.01 -0.72
N TRP A 510 -30.19 -36.02 0.18
CA TRP A 510 -29.35 -37.19 0.45
C TRP A 510 -29.71 -37.81 1.78
N HIS A 511 -30.95 -38.30 1.93
CA HIS A 511 -31.25 -39.28 2.96
C HIS A 511 -31.42 -40.66 2.32
N GLN A 512 -30.35 -41.44 2.48
CA GLN A 512 -30.34 -42.89 2.44
C GLN A 512 -31.54 -43.45 3.21
N VAL A 513 -32.43 -44.17 2.53
CA VAL A 513 -33.19 -45.25 3.15
C VAL A 513 -33.18 -46.41 2.19
N VAL A 514 -32.36 -47.41 2.50
CA VAL A 514 -32.49 -48.77 1.97
C VAL A 514 -33.72 -49.38 2.64
N PRO A 515 -34.64 -50.02 1.92
CA PRO A 515 -35.44 -51.08 2.49
C PRO A 515 -35.04 -52.41 1.86
N SER A 516 -34.45 -53.27 2.69
CA SER A 516 -34.33 -54.69 2.43
C SER A 516 -35.71 -55.35 2.43
N ARG A 517 -35.96 -56.11 1.35
CA ARG A 517 -36.80 -57.32 1.20
C ARG A 517 -38.24 -57.36 1.74
N ALA A 518 -39.10 -57.83 0.80
CA ALA A 518 -40.31 -58.65 0.97
C ALA A 518 -41.65 -57.93 1.14
N LEU A 519 -42.36 -57.73 0.03
CA LEU A 519 -43.56 -58.54 -0.29
C LEU A 519 -44.12 -58.15 -1.66
N MET A 520 -43.97 -59.09 -2.59
CA MET A 520 -44.71 -59.17 -3.84
C MET A 520 -46.17 -59.55 -3.50
N ARG A 521 -47.15 -58.70 -3.82
CA ARG A 521 -48.54 -59.13 -4.02
C ARG A 521 -49.27 -58.20 -4.99
N ILE A 522 -49.48 -58.77 -6.17
CA ILE A 522 -50.42 -58.42 -7.23
C ILE A 522 -51.84 -58.34 -6.67
N PHE A 523 -52.63 -57.33 -7.05
CA PHE A 523 -54.05 -57.49 -7.40
C PHE A 523 -54.51 -56.42 -8.39
N PHE A 524 -55.35 -56.86 -9.32
CA PHE A 524 -55.86 -56.24 -10.54
C PHE A 524 -57.06 -55.28 -10.31
N PHE A 525 -57.17 -54.29 -11.22
CA PHE A 525 -58.36 -53.72 -11.89
C PHE A 525 -59.55 -53.06 -11.14
N ASN A 526 -59.89 -51.88 -11.69
CA ASN A 526 -61.21 -51.38 -12.13
C ASN A 526 -62.07 -50.41 -11.28
N ILE A 527 -62.29 -49.24 -11.92
CA ILE A 527 -63.56 -48.51 -12.18
C ILE A 527 -64.25 -47.85 -10.97
N PHE A 528 -64.24 -46.50 -10.97
CA PHE A 528 -65.41 -45.67 -11.28
C PHE A 528 -64.99 -44.46 -12.12
#